data_AF-A0A2L2NS18-F1
#
_entry.id   AF-A0A2L2NS18-F1
#
_cell.length_a   1.000
_cell.length_b   1.000
_cell.length_c   1.000
_cell.angle_alpha   90.00
_cell.angle_beta   90.00
_cell.angle_gamma   90.00
#
_symmetry.space_group_name_H-M   'P 1'
#
loop_
_entity.id
_entity.type
_entity.pdbx_description
1 polymer ?
#
loop_
_entity_poly.entity_id
_entity_poly.type
_entity_poly.pdbx_seq_one_letter_code
_entity_poly.pdbx_strand_id
1 'polypeptide(L)'
;MSIASDNNLLWIPPDISDLLTVSVDGQADDSTVQGMLIVNGAASQWLTGAIDDYTYFELLNHFGIDPLGFVGEVEEHMALLMR
;
A
#
# COMPACT_ATOMS: atom_id res chain seq x y z
N MET A 1 -11.38 -2.62 9.30
CA MET A 1 -11.11 -1.76 10.47
C MET A 1 -10.49 -0.52 9.85
N SER A 2 -11.27 0.54 9.64
CA SER A 2 -10.82 1.70 8.85
C SER A 2 -9.69 2.42 9.60
N ILE A 3 -8.54 2.57 8.95
CA ILE A 3 -7.34 3.22 9.49
C ILE A 3 -7.59 4.71 9.80
N ALA A 4 -8.64 5.31 9.24
CA ALA A 4 -8.99 6.71 9.46
C ALA A 4 -10.26 6.84 10.31
N SER A 5 -10.13 6.71 11.63
CA SER A 5 -11.18 7.18 12.55
C SER A 5 -10.92 8.64 12.90
N ASP A 6 -11.96 9.45 12.72
CA ASP A 6 -12.07 10.92 12.77
C ASP A 6 -11.73 11.53 14.16
N ASN A 7 -10.51 11.29 14.65
CA ASN A 7 -10.03 11.72 15.98
C ASN A 7 -9.17 12.99 15.92
N ASN A 8 -9.16 13.75 14.82
CA ASN A 8 -8.30 14.93 14.63
C ASN A 8 -6.78 14.65 14.81
N LEU A 9 -6.39 13.38 14.70
CA LEU A 9 -5.03 12.84 14.81
C LEU A 9 -4.77 11.94 13.60
N LEU A 10 -5.05 12.44 12.40
CA LEU A 10 -4.70 11.73 11.17
C LEU A 10 -3.17 11.64 11.13
N TRP A 11 -2.66 10.42 11.23
CA TRP A 11 -1.23 10.17 11.11
C TRP A 11 -0.82 10.38 9.65
N ILE A 12 0.16 11.26 9.46
CA ILE A 12 0.77 11.55 8.17
C ILE A 12 2.15 10.91 8.21
N PRO A 13 2.41 9.85 7.44
CA PRO A 13 3.76 9.37 7.31
C PRO A 13 4.62 10.41 6.58
N PRO A 14 5.93 10.48 6.90
CA PRO A 14 6.86 11.34 6.18
C PRO A 14 7.02 10.93 4.72
N ASP A 15 6.73 9.67 4.37
CA ASP A 15 6.74 9.14 3.01
C ASP A 15 5.41 8.45 2.69
N ILE A 16 4.79 8.80 1.55
CA ILE A 16 3.52 8.21 1.10
C ILE A 16 3.65 6.71 0.85
N SER A 17 4.85 6.22 0.51
CA SER A 17 5.11 4.78 0.35
C SER A 17 4.86 3.97 1.61
N ASP A 18 4.90 4.59 2.80
CA ASP A 18 4.57 3.92 4.06
C ASP A 18 3.09 3.51 4.12
N LEU A 19 2.19 4.24 3.43
CA LEU A 19 0.77 3.88 3.34
C LEU A 19 0.52 2.68 2.43
N LEU A 20 1.44 2.42 1.50
CA LEU A 20 1.38 1.30 0.55
C LEU A 20 2.25 0.11 1.00
N THR A 21 2.81 0.18 2.20
CA THR A 21 3.67 -0.89 2.73
C THR A 21 2.81 -2.02 3.31
N VAL A 22 3.06 -3.23 2.84
CA VAL A 22 2.49 -4.46 3.40
C VAL A 22 3.48 -5.13 4.35
N SER A 23 2.94 -5.84 5.34
CA SER A 23 3.71 -6.65 6.28
C SER A 23 3.13 -8.06 6.35
N VAL A 24 3.97 -9.01 6.76
CA VAL A 24 3.60 -10.41 6.94
C VAL A 24 3.70 -10.79 8.41
N ASP A 25 2.97 -11.82 8.81
CA ASP A 25 3.05 -12.30 10.19
C ASP A 25 4.39 -13.01 10.47
N GLY A 26 4.69 -13.21 11.76
CA GLY A 26 5.94 -13.84 12.19
C GLY A 26 6.03 -15.35 11.90
N GLN A 27 5.03 -15.96 11.27
CA GLN A 27 4.99 -17.36 10.85
C GLN A 27 4.96 -17.50 9.31
N ALA A 28 5.06 -16.39 8.59
CA ALA A 28 5.11 -16.37 7.14
C ALA A 28 6.32 -17.16 6.62
N ASP A 29 6.10 -17.93 5.56
CA ASP A 29 7.17 -18.64 4.89
C ASP A 29 8.06 -17.70 4.07
N ASP A 30 9.22 -18.20 3.64
CA ASP A 30 10.17 -17.42 2.86
C ASP A 30 9.55 -16.87 1.58
N SER A 31 8.61 -17.59 0.97
CA SER A 31 7.96 -17.17 -0.28
C SER A 31 7.05 -15.96 -0.05
N THR A 32 6.33 -15.94 1.08
CA THR A 32 5.44 -14.86 1.50
C THR A 32 6.25 -13.63 1.89
N VAL A 33 7.38 -13.82 2.58
CA VAL A 33 8.33 -12.73 2.88
C VAL A 33 8.89 -12.12 1.60
N GLN A 34 9.26 -12.94 0.61
CA GLN A 34 9.72 -12.43 -0.69
C GLN A 34 8.61 -11.66 -1.43
N GLY A 35 7.38 -12.15 -1.41
CA GLY A 35 6.23 -11.45 -1.99
C GLY A 35 6.03 -10.07 -1.37
N MET A 36 6.11 -9.96 -0.04
CA MET A 36 6.06 -8.68 0.67
C MET A 36 7.14 -7.70 0.21
N LEU A 37 8.39 -8.16 0.07
CA LEU A 37 9.49 -7.31 -0.40
C LEU A 37 9.24 -6.81 -1.84
N ILE A 38 8.71 -7.67 -2.70
CA ILE A 38 8.37 -7.33 -4.09
C ILE A 38 7.27 -6.27 -4.14
N VAL A 39 6.17 -6.47 -3.39
CA VAL A 39 5.05 -5.52 -3.34
C VAL A 39 5.51 -4.16 -2.82
N ASN A 40 6.27 -4.13 -1.72
CA ASN A 40 6.78 -2.89 -1.14
C ASN A 40 7.75 -2.16 -2.08
N GLY A 41 8.62 -2.90 -2.78
CA GLY A 41 9.49 -2.33 -3.81
C GLY A 41 8.72 -1.77 -5.00
N ALA A 42 7.67 -2.47 -5.45
CA ALA A 42 6.82 -2.05 -6.55
C ALA A 42 6.02 -0.78 -6.20
N ALA A 43 5.57 -0.62 -4.96
CA ALA A 43 4.89 0.59 -4.50
C ALA A 43 5.76 1.85 -4.70
N SER A 44 7.05 1.78 -4.33
CA SER A 44 7.99 2.88 -4.56
C SER A 44 8.22 3.16 -6.05
N GLN A 45 8.32 2.11 -6.87
CA GLN A 45 8.45 2.27 -8.33
C GLN A 45 7.19 2.90 -8.95
N TRP A 46 6.02 2.55 -8.46
CA TRP A 46 4.76 3.12 -8.93
C TRP A 46 4.65 4.60 -8.55
N LEU A 47 4.94 4.96 -7.29
CA LEU A 47 4.92 6.35 -6.83
C LEU A 47 5.93 7.26 -7.56
N THR A 48 7.06 6.70 -8.01
CA THR A 48 8.07 7.43 -8.79
C THR A 48 7.77 7.45 -10.29
N GLY A 49 6.71 6.77 -10.74
CA GLY A 49 6.32 6.66 -12.15
C GLY A 49 7.20 5.71 -12.98
N ALA A 50 8.01 4.88 -12.33
CA ALA A 50 8.84 3.87 -12.99
C ALA A 50 8.02 2.68 -13.53
N ILE A 51 6.87 2.40 -12.91
CA ILE A 51 5.86 1.46 -13.41
C ILE A 51 4.49 2.15 -13.47
N ASP A 52 3.65 1.73 -14.41
CA ASP A 52 2.29 2.25 -14.58
C ASP A 52 1.28 1.57 -13.65
N ASP A 53 0.09 2.18 -13.55
CA ASP A 53 -1.02 1.70 -12.72
C ASP A 53 -1.41 0.26 -13.06
N TYR A 54 -1.46 -0.07 -14.34
CA TYR A 54 -1.83 -1.42 -14.79
C TYR A 54 -0.83 -2.46 -14.27
N THR A 55 0.46 -2.19 -14.42
CA THR A 55 1.54 -3.06 -13.97
C THR A 55 1.52 -3.23 -12.45
N TYR A 56 1.32 -2.14 -11.70
CA TYR A 56 1.24 -2.22 -10.25
C TYR A 56 0.00 -2.97 -9.78
N PHE A 57 -1.16 -2.75 -10.41
CA PHE A 57 -2.42 -3.37 -9.99
C PHE A 57 -2.44 -4.86 -10.32
N GLU A 58 -1.90 -5.27 -11.47
CA GLU A 58 -1.70 -6.69 -11.79
C GLU A 58 -0.75 -7.37 -10.81
N LEU A 59 0.31 -6.67 -10.36
CA LEU A 59 1.23 -7.19 -9.35
C LEU A 59 0.51 -7.40 -8.00
N LEU A 60 -0.28 -6.42 -7.55
CA LEU A 60 -1.09 -6.57 -6.33
C LEU A 60 -2.04 -7.76 -6.43
N ASN A 61 -2.78 -7.87 -7.54
CA ASN A 61 -3.71 -8.96 -7.80
C ASN A 61 -2.99 -10.33 -7.85
N HIS A 62 -1.79 -10.39 -8.42
CA HIS A 62 -0.96 -11.61 -8.44
C HIS A 62 -0.63 -12.12 -7.04
N PHE A 63 -0.38 -11.22 -6.09
CA PHE A 63 -0.14 -11.55 -4.68
C PHE A 63 -1.43 -11.67 -3.85
N GLY A 64 -2.60 -11.63 -4.50
CA GLY A 64 -3.90 -11.78 -3.84
C GLY A 64 -4.37 -10.55 -3.07
N ILE A 65 -3.78 -9.38 -3.33
CA ILE A 65 -4.20 -8.09 -2.76
C ILE A 65 -5.19 -7.45 -3.73
N ASP A 66 -6.37 -7.06 -3.24
CA ASP A 66 -7.35 -6.30 -4.03
C ASP A 66 -6.79 -4.90 -4.35
N PRO A 67 -6.46 -4.60 -5.62
CA PRO A 67 -5.78 -3.36 -5.97
C PRO A 67 -6.65 -2.13 -5.69
N LEU A 68 -7.95 -2.21 -5.99
CA LEU A 68 -8.87 -1.08 -5.82
C LEU A 68 -9.18 -0.83 -4.36
N GLY A 69 -9.36 -1.89 -3.57
CA GLY A 69 -9.52 -1.77 -2.12
C GLY A 69 -8.27 -1.20 -1.46
N PHE A 70 -7.10 -1.73 -1.80
CA PHE A 70 -5.83 -1.34 -1.19
C PHE A 70 -5.44 0.11 -1.54
N VAL A 71 -5.41 0.45 -2.82
CA VAL A 71 -5.04 1.81 -3.25
C VAL A 71 -6.14 2.81 -2.89
N GLY A 72 -7.41 2.42 -2.98
CA GLY A 72 -8.54 3.27 -2.62
C GLY A 72 -8.51 3.70 -1.15
N GLU A 73 -8.17 2.82 -0.21
CA GLU A 73 -8.00 3.18 1.20
C GLU A 73 -6.91 4.25 1.39
N VAL A 74 -5.82 4.18 0.62
CA VAL A 74 -4.74 5.16 0.65
C VAL A 74 -5.19 6.50 0.05
N GLU A 75 -5.90 6.48 -1.08
CA GLU A 75 -6.46 7.69 -1.70
C GLU A 75 -7.44 8.40 -0.78
N GLU A 76 -8.33 7.66 -0.10
CA GLU A 76 -9.26 8.20 0.89
C GLU A 76 -8.51 8.84 2.07
N HIS A 77 -7.47 8.19 2.59
CA HIS A 77 -6.63 8.74 3.65
C HIS A 77 -5.97 10.06 3.22
N MET A 78 -5.41 10.09 2.02
CA MET A 78 -4.80 11.30 1.46
C MET A 78 -5.82 12.42 1.22
N ALA A 79 -7.03 12.10 0.77
CA ALA A 79 -8.10 13.08 0.58
C ALA A 79 -8.55 13.73 1.90
N LEU A 80 -8.51 12.98 3.02
CA LEU A 80 -8.78 13.52 4.35
C LEU A 80 -7.68 14.48 4.83
N LEU A 81 -6.42 14.28 4.41
CA LEU A 81 -5.29 15.15 4.76
C LEU A 81 -5.23 16.46 3.98
N MET A 82 -5.83 16.50 2.78
CA MET A 82 -5.81 17.68 1.89
C MET A 82 -7.01 18.63 2.09
N ARG A 83 -7.87 18.37 3.08
CA ARG A 83 -9.00 19.24 3.46
C ARG A 83 -8.62 20.22 4.56
#